data_AF-A0A8S3V340-F1
#
_entry.id   AF-A0A8S3V340-F1
#
_cell.length_a   1.000
_cell.length_b   1.000
_cell.length_c   1.000
_cell.angle_alpha   90.00
_cell.angle_beta   90.00
_cell.angle_gamma   90.00
#
_symmetry.space_group_name_H-M   'P 1'
#
loop_
_entity.id
_entity.type
_entity.pdbx_description
1 polymer ?
#
loop_
_entity_poly.entity_id
_entity_poly.type
_entity_poly.pdbx_seq_one_letter_code
_entity_poly.pdbx_strand_id
1 'polypeptide(L)'
;MLAEAANHMGPNTKKFCPRCYADKSTCIEQGQERESDKTRKILNKLQLHYSKDLSQRHGIKFYENCLWEIIDPHSDIPVGQLHWMYLGLGKFILKKSFEISDNLKEKLVCIIDAMDQSSFKSKISSEIVTYIDSRQGKDIKNYLQIAPFHFAILGLPVERVKIVSKLAELSKIFSMGTSFGEDYLEIVEVKIHRLLKDIKNVYPVLLGKVKTHLSTHIGTGIIECSGVVYRGKSAEVLGGVIDVEEDINENQLRKAERNKSFKPIRTAFNDDDELQAIQSSLPDLPNLHNCHRILYKSVVTRETRRWQMQIPCVIH
;
A
#
# COMPACT_ATOMS: atom_id res chain seq x y z
N MET A 1 7.92 3.00 -2.50
CA MET A 1 7.16 2.96 -3.77
C MET A 1 6.49 4.29 -4.15
N LEU A 2 5.28 4.66 -3.68
CA LEU A 2 4.58 5.87 -4.20
C LEU A 2 5.41 7.16 -4.12
N ALA A 3 6.05 7.42 -2.97
CA ALA A 3 6.92 8.60 -2.85
C ALA A 3 8.14 8.53 -3.78
N GLU A 4 8.71 7.34 -3.96
CA GLU A 4 9.87 7.14 -4.82
C GLU A 4 9.52 7.25 -6.30
N ALA A 5 8.39 6.67 -6.72
CA ALA A 5 7.90 6.79 -8.08
C ALA A 5 7.55 8.23 -8.44
N ALA A 6 7.08 9.03 -7.48
CA ALA A 6 6.68 10.43 -7.70
C ALA A 6 7.79 11.47 -7.48
N ASN A 7 9.07 11.07 -7.29
CA ASN A 7 10.15 12.01 -6.92
C ASN A 7 9.87 12.81 -5.63
N HIS A 8 9.05 12.27 -4.74
CA HIS A 8 8.55 12.96 -3.57
C HIS A 8 9.53 12.86 -2.39
N MET A 9 9.70 13.95 -1.63
CA MET A 9 10.63 14.05 -0.49
C MET A 9 10.22 13.25 0.76
N GLY A 10 9.23 12.37 0.64
CA GLY A 10 8.66 11.62 1.75
C GLY A 10 7.69 12.41 2.66
N PRO A 11 7.19 11.78 3.73
CA PRO A 11 6.03 12.24 4.50
C PRO A 11 6.26 13.50 5.35
N ASN A 12 7.52 13.90 5.58
CA ASN A 12 7.87 15.01 6.47
C ASN A 12 7.98 16.36 5.74
N THR A 13 7.83 16.38 4.41
CA THR A 13 7.92 17.62 3.64
C THR A 13 6.67 18.49 3.81
N LYS A 14 6.76 19.79 3.47
CA LYS A 14 5.64 20.74 3.60
C LYS A 14 4.43 20.29 2.78
N LYS A 15 4.68 19.87 1.54
CA LYS A 15 3.68 19.27 0.65
C LYS A 15 3.76 17.76 0.73
N PHE A 16 3.18 17.18 1.78
CA PHE A 16 3.42 15.79 2.18
C PHE A 16 2.72 14.74 1.29
N CYS A 17 1.76 15.15 0.47
CA CYS A 17 1.08 14.23 -0.44
C CYS A 17 1.85 14.08 -1.77
N PRO A 18 2.13 12.84 -2.21
CA PRO A 18 2.71 12.57 -3.52
C PRO A 18 1.72 12.69 -4.68
N ARG A 19 0.41 12.71 -4.43
CA ARG A 19 -0.64 12.90 -5.46
C ARG A 19 -1.02 14.37 -5.66
N CYS A 20 -1.22 15.12 -4.59
CA CYS A 20 -1.64 16.52 -4.66
C CYS A 20 -0.77 17.49 -3.84
N TYR A 21 -1.08 18.78 -3.90
CA TYR A 21 -0.37 19.84 -3.17
C TYR A 21 -0.91 20.11 -1.75
N ALA A 22 -1.43 19.08 -1.08
CA ALA A 22 -1.86 19.19 0.31
C ALA A 22 -0.70 19.44 1.28
N ASP A 23 -0.96 20.23 2.32
CA ASP A 23 -0.06 20.43 3.45
C ASP A 23 -0.79 20.16 4.78
N LYS A 24 -0.10 20.34 5.90
CA LYS A 24 -0.68 20.07 7.22
C LYS A 24 -1.95 20.88 7.51
N SER A 25 -2.14 22.03 6.86
CA SER A 25 -3.36 22.86 7.04
C SER A 25 -4.55 22.32 6.24
N THR A 26 -4.32 21.69 5.09
CA THR A 26 -5.35 21.14 4.18
C THR A 26 -5.41 19.61 4.20
N CYS A 27 -4.95 18.97 5.26
CA CYS A 27 -4.74 17.53 5.35
C CYS A 27 -6.01 16.65 5.24
N ILE A 28 -7.21 17.21 5.43
CA ILE A 28 -8.49 16.50 5.30
C ILE A 28 -9.26 16.87 4.01
N GLU A 29 -8.72 17.75 3.20
CA GLU A 29 -9.30 18.20 1.93
C GLU A 29 -8.41 17.72 0.78
N GLN A 30 -9.02 17.35 -0.34
CA GLN A 30 -8.25 17.06 -1.54
C GLN A 30 -7.67 18.37 -2.08
N GLY A 31 -6.34 18.48 -2.04
CA GLY A 31 -5.64 19.60 -2.67
C GLY A 31 -5.63 19.49 -4.19
N GLN A 32 -5.13 20.52 -4.87
CA GLN A 32 -4.89 20.47 -6.31
C GLN A 32 -3.96 19.29 -6.66
N GLU A 33 -4.41 18.42 -7.57
CA GLU A 33 -3.61 17.30 -8.06
C GLU A 33 -2.32 17.76 -8.72
N ARG A 34 -1.28 16.92 -8.64
CA ARG A 34 -0.03 17.12 -9.35
C ARG A 34 -0.19 16.60 -10.77
N GLU A 35 0.39 17.34 -11.70
CA GLU A 35 0.46 16.94 -13.10
C GLU A 35 1.89 16.51 -13.42
N SER A 36 2.05 15.37 -14.08
CA SER A 36 3.36 14.82 -14.42
C SER A 36 4.23 15.80 -15.20
N ASP A 37 3.69 16.46 -16.22
CA ASP A 37 4.47 17.43 -17.01
C ASP A 37 4.97 18.62 -16.19
N LYS A 38 4.16 19.09 -15.23
CA LYS A 38 4.56 20.19 -14.34
C LYS A 38 5.66 19.72 -13.39
N THR A 39 5.51 18.55 -12.80
CA THR A 39 6.53 17.96 -11.93
C THR A 39 7.84 17.73 -12.68
N ARG A 40 7.80 17.17 -13.90
CA ARG A 40 8.99 16.95 -14.76
C ARG A 40 9.72 18.25 -15.09
N LYS A 41 8.99 19.33 -15.41
CA LYS A 41 9.59 20.67 -15.62
C LYS A 41 10.32 21.17 -14.36
N ILE A 42 9.78 20.93 -13.17
CA ILE A 42 10.44 21.33 -11.91
C ILE A 42 11.66 20.44 -11.64
N LEU A 43 11.58 19.13 -11.90
CA LEU A 43 12.71 18.22 -11.77
C LEU A 43 13.88 18.60 -12.69
N ASN A 44 13.60 18.93 -13.96
CA ASN A 44 14.63 19.40 -14.89
C ASN A 44 15.30 20.70 -14.41
N LYS A 45 14.53 21.62 -13.83
CA LYS A 45 15.09 22.83 -13.20
C LYS A 45 16.00 22.47 -12.02
N LEU A 46 15.58 21.54 -11.17
CA LEU A 46 16.38 21.08 -10.02
C LEU A 46 17.65 20.32 -10.43
N GLN A 47 17.63 19.63 -11.58
CA GLN A 47 18.79 18.96 -12.15
C GLN A 47 19.84 19.97 -12.63
N LEU A 48 19.42 21.01 -13.36
CA LEU A 48 20.31 22.05 -13.87
C LEU A 48 20.84 22.94 -12.74
N HIS A 49 19.96 23.36 -11.84
CA HIS A 49 20.28 24.23 -10.71
C HIS A 49 19.51 23.80 -9.47
N TYR A 50 20.19 23.12 -8.57
CA TYR A 50 19.59 22.71 -7.31
C TYR A 50 19.10 23.93 -6.50
N SER A 51 17.82 23.89 -6.12
CA SER A 51 17.20 24.89 -5.24
C SER A 51 16.43 24.20 -4.12
N LYS A 52 16.93 24.37 -2.89
CA LYS A 52 16.28 23.85 -1.67
C LYS A 52 14.87 24.43 -1.48
N ASP A 53 14.70 25.72 -1.76
CA ASP A 53 13.41 26.40 -1.68
C ASP A 53 12.39 25.82 -2.68
N LEU A 54 12.79 25.64 -3.93
CA LEU A 54 11.93 25.02 -4.96
C LEU A 54 11.56 23.58 -4.59
N SER A 55 12.53 22.80 -4.14
CA SER A 55 12.33 21.43 -3.66
C SER A 55 11.33 21.37 -2.51
N GLN A 56 11.49 22.22 -1.48
CA GLN A 56 10.58 22.28 -0.33
C GLN A 56 9.19 22.80 -0.67
N ARG A 57 9.08 23.80 -1.56
CA ARG A 57 7.80 24.36 -2.01
C ARG A 57 6.92 23.33 -2.70
N HIS A 58 7.52 22.46 -3.52
CA HIS A 58 6.81 21.42 -4.26
C HIS A 58 6.84 20.05 -3.58
N GLY A 59 7.66 19.85 -2.54
CA GLY A 59 7.81 18.56 -1.87
C GLY A 59 8.48 17.48 -2.72
N ILE A 60 9.31 17.87 -3.69
CA ILE A 60 9.99 16.94 -4.61
C ILE A 60 11.50 17.07 -4.55
N LYS A 61 12.21 15.98 -4.84
CA LYS A 61 13.67 15.91 -4.92
C LYS A 61 14.07 15.28 -6.25
N PHE A 62 15.08 15.86 -6.89
CA PHE A 62 15.65 15.28 -8.10
C PHE A 62 16.44 14.01 -7.77
N TYR A 63 16.16 12.98 -8.56
CA TYR A 63 16.97 11.79 -8.78
C TYR A 63 16.45 11.15 -10.06
N GLU A 64 17.30 10.41 -10.76
CA GLU A 64 16.89 9.68 -11.95
C GLU A 64 15.83 8.64 -11.60
N ASN A 65 14.72 8.66 -12.33
CA ASN A 65 13.58 7.81 -12.06
C ASN A 65 13.02 7.30 -13.38
N CYS A 66 13.39 6.07 -13.71
CA CYS A 66 12.99 5.40 -14.95
C CYS A 66 11.48 5.14 -15.06
N LEU A 67 10.73 5.18 -13.93
CA LEU A 67 9.29 4.91 -13.93
C LEU A 67 8.49 6.01 -14.65
N TRP A 68 9.02 7.23 -14.75
CA TRP A 68 8.35 8.36 -15.41
C TRP A 68 8.17 8.19 -16.91
N GLU A 69 8.88 7.24 -17.52
CA GLU A 69 8.69 6.88 -18.94
C GLU A 69 7.59 5.83 -19.14
N ILE A 70 7.16 5.19 -18.04
CA ILE A 70 6.28 4.02 -18.06
C ILE A 70 4.90 4.34 -17.48
N ILE A 71 4.86 5.15 -16.41
CA ILE A 71 3.64 5.47 -15.66
C ILE A 71 3.59 6.97 -15.29
N ASP A 72 2.39 7.50 -15.15
CA ASP A 72 2.14 8.74 -14.40
C ASP A 72 2.13 8.40 -12.89
N PRO A 73 3.13 8.83 -12.10
CA PRO A 73 3.23 8.44 -10.70
C PRO A 73 2.21 9.16 -9.80
N HIS A 74 1.48 10.15 -10.31
CA HIS A 74 0.47 10.90 -9.56
C HIS A 74 -0.92 10.28 -9.74
N SER A 75 -1.27 9.81 -10.94
CA SER A 75 -2.56 9.15 -11.23
C SER A 75 -2.50 7.62 -11.20
N ASP A 76 -1.48 7.01 -11.80
CA ASP A 76 -1.54 5.59 -12.16
C ASP A 76 -1.22 4.64 -11.01
N ILE A 77 -0.69 5.16 -9.88
CA ILE A 77 -0.31 4.33 -8.74
C ILE A 77 -1.49 4.23 -7.76
N PRO A 78 -2.21 3.10 -7.71
CA PRO A 78 -3.44 2.99 -6.94
C PRO A 78 -3.18 3.11 -5.43
N VAL A 79 -4.17 3.64 -4.72
CA VAL A 79 -4.21 3.62 -3.26
C VAL A 79 -4.72 2.25 -2.81
N GLY A 80 -3.82 1.29 -2.64
CA GLY A 80 -4.18 -0.08 -2.28
C GLY A 80 -4.90 -0.17 -0.93
N GLN A 81 -6.07 -0.82 -0.91
CA GLN A 81 -6.91 -1.02 0.28
C GLN A 81 -6.12 -1.57 1.49
N LEU A 82 -5.21 -2.51 1.24
CA LEU A 82 -4.38 -3.12 2.27
C LEU A 82 -3.48 -2.08 2.96
N HIS A 83 -2.71 -1.32 2.19
CA HIS A 83 -1.73 -0.38 2.74
C HIS A 83 -2.36 0.89 3.27
N TRP A 84 -3.46 1.35 2.65
CA TRP A 84 -4.19 2.54 3.05
C TRP A 84 -5.13 2.28 4.23
N MET A 85 -6.09 1.36 4.09
CA MET A 85 -7.12 1.17 5.10
C MET A 85 -6.59 0.36 6.28
N TYR A 86 -6.02 -0.83 6.04
CA TYR A 86 -5.66 -1.72 7.14
C TYR A 86 -4.31 -1.34 7.78
N LEU A 87 -3.25 -1.27 6.99
CA LEU A 87 -1.89 -0.90 7.47
C LEU A 87 -1.66 0.61 7.57
N GLY A 88 -2.66 1.42 7.25
CA GLY A 88 -2.65 2.88 7.40
C GLY A 88 -3.62 3.32 8.48
N LEU A 89 -4.85 3.64 8.07
CA LEU A 89 -5.89 4.14 8.97
C LEU A 89 -6.13 3.20 10.15
N GLY A 90 -6.41 1.92 9.90
CA GLY A 90 -6.75 0.93 10.91
C GLY A 90 -5.64 0.73 11.91
N LYS A 91 -4.42 0.43 11.46
CA LYS A 91 -3.27 0.28 12.35
C LYS A 91 -3.02 1.53 13.20
N PHE A 92 -3.09 2.73 12.61
CA PHE A 92 -2.85 3.97 13.36
C PHE A 92 -3.97 4.31 14.35
N ILE A 93 -5.23 4.14 13.96
CA ILE A 93 -6.39 4.38 14.83
C ILE A 93 -6.41 3.36 15.97
N LEU A 94 -6.20 2.07 15.69
CA LEU A 94 -6.16 1.04 16.72
C LEU A 94 -5.00 1.27 17.69
N LYS A 95 -3.80 1.59 17.18
CA LYS A 95 -2.66 1.95 18.03
C LYS A 95 -3.01 3.10 18.98
N LYS A 96 -3.62 4.17 18.49
CA LYS A 96 -4.09 5.29 19.34
C LYS A 96 -5.21 4.89 20.29
N SER A 97 -6.07 3.96 19.89
CA SER A 97 -7.15 3.47 20.74
C SER A 97 -6.64 2.54 21.85
N PHE A 98 -5.49 1.88 21.65
CA PHE A 98 -4.81 1.05 22.65
C PHE A 98 -3.87 1.85 23.59
N GLU A 99 -3.73 3.17 23.39
CA GLU A 99 -3.13 4.07 24.37
C GLU A 99 -4.13 4.28 25.53
N ILE A 100 -4.29 3.23 26.33
CA ILE A 100 -5.15 3.11 27.52
C ILE A 100 -4.33 2.52 28.68
N SER A 101 -4.87 2.55 29.90
CA SER A 101 -4.19 1.98 31.07
C SER A 101 -3.99 0.47 30.93
N ASP A 102 -2.96 -0.07 31.60
CA ASP A 102 -2.63 -1.49 31.47
C ASP A 102 -3.75 -2.40 32.02
N ASN A 103 -4.46 -1.97 33.07
CA ASN A 103 -5.69 -2.65 33.53
C ASN A 103 -6.74 -2.79 32.42
N LEU A 104 -6.96 -1.74 31.62
CA LEU A 104 -7.90 -1.80 30.51
C LEU A 104 -7.37 -2.65 29.35
N LYS A 105 -6.05 -2.68 29.11
CA LYS A 105 -5.45 -3.60 28.13
C LYS A 105 -5.61 -5.06 28.55
N GLU A 106 -5.36 -5.39 29.81
CA GLU A 106 -5.56 -6.74 30.37
C GLU A 106 -7.01 -7.18 30.24
N LYS A 107 -7.96 -6.31 30.59
CA LYS A 107 -9.40 -6.57 30.37
C LYS A 107 -9.71 -6.81 28.90
N LEU A 108 -9.14 -6.03 27.99
CA LEU A 108 -9.34 -6.20 26.56
C LEU A 108 -8.78 -7.55 26.07
N VAL A 109 -7.60 -7.94 26.54
CA VAL A 109 -7.00 -9.25 26.27
C VAL A 109 -7.93 -10.37 26.75
N CYS A 110 -8.42 -10.29 28.00
CA CYS A 110 -9.37 -11.26 28.54
C CYS A 110 -10.66 -11.33 27.71
N ILE A 111 -11.21 -10.18 27.26
CA ILE A 111 -12.40 -10.15 26.41
C ILE A 111 -12.14 -10.87 25.08
N ILE A 112 -10.99 -10.61 24.44
CA ILE A 112 -10.64 -11.25 23.16
C ILE A 112 -10.47 -12.77 23.33
N ASP A 113 -9.82 -13.19 24.41
CA ASP A 113 -9.53 -14.61 24.67
C ASP A 113 -10.76 -15.40 25.13
N ALA A 114 -11.71 -14.75 25.81
CA ALA A 114 -12.94 -15.37 26.29
C ALA A 114 -14.08 -15.38 25.24
N MET A 115 -13.99 -14.56 24.20
CA MET A 115 -15.00 -14.49 23.15
C MET A 115 -15.03 -15.80 22.34
N ASP A 116 -16.23 -16.32 22.07
CA ASP A 116 -16.39 -17.42 21.12
C ASP A 116 -16.05 -16.97 19.70
N GLN A 117 -15.04 -17.62 19.12
CA GLN A 117 -14.54 -17.33 17.78
C GLN A 117 -14.86 -18.44 16.77
N SER A 118 -15.70 -19.42 17.13
CA SER A 118 -16.07 -20.56 16.30
C SER A 118 -16.63 -20.17 14.92
N SER A 119 -17.35 -19.05 14.84
CA SER A 119 -17.97 -18.54 13.61
C SER A 119 -17.04 -17.66 12.77
N PHE A 120 -15.83 -17.37 13.22
CA PHE A 120 -14.88 -16.53 12.50
C PHE A 120 -14.06 -17.36 11.52
N LYS A 121 -13.86 -16.84 10.30
CA LYS A 121 -12.99 -17.47 9.29
C LYS A 121 -11.53 -17.60 9.73
N SER A 122 -11.10 -16.79 10.69
CA SER A 122 -9.75 -16.82 11.23
C SER A 122 -9.76 -16.26 12.65
N LYS A 123 -9.03 -16.94 13.54
CA LYS A 123 -8.88 -16.54 14.93
C LYS A 123 -8.21 -15.17 15.05
N ILE A 124 -8.74 -14.37 15.95
CA ILE A 124 -8.25 -13.07 16.38
C ILE A 124 -7.41 -13.31 17.63
N SER A 125 -6.12 -13.00 17.53
CA SER A 125 -5.18 -13.09 18.64
C SER A 125 -5.26 -11.85 19.52
N SER A 126 -5.35 -12.03 20.84
CA SER A 126 -5.29 -10.94 21.83
C SER A 126 -3.97 -10.17 21.81
N GLU A 127 -2.91 -10.80 21.29
CA GLU A 127 -1.62 -10.18 21.05
C GLU A 127 -1.67 -8.98 20.08
N ILE A 128 -2.77 -8.74 19.37
CA ILE A 128 -2.99 -7.51 18.60
C ILE A 128 -2.91 -6.25 19.49
N VAL A 129 -3.31 -6.37 20.76
CA VAL A 129 -3.28 -5.27 21.73
C VAL A 129 -1.84 -4.88 22.06
N THR A 130 -0.97 -5.87 22.27
CA THR A 130 0.43 -5.67 22.66
C THR A 130 1.33 -5.36 21.47
N TYR A 131 1.16 -6.08 20.36
CA TYR A 131 2.09 -6.04 19.24
C TYR A 131 1.48 -5.42 17.98
N ILE A 132 0.61 -4.42 18.14
CA ILE A 132 -0.07 -3.75 17.00
C ILE A 132 0.90 -3.31 15.89
N ASP A 133 2.12 -2.90 16.24
CA ASP A 133 3.14 -2.46 15.29
C ASP A 133 3.71 -3.57 14.41
N SER A 134 3.69 -4.84 14.84
CA SER A 134 4.12 -5.98 14.00
C SER A 134 2.97 -6.62 13.22
N ARG A 135 1.71 -6.24 13.51
CA ARG A 135 0.54 -6.84 12.87
C ARG A 135 0.44 -6.52 11.39
N GLN A 136 0.00 -7.53 10.65
CA GLN A 136 -0.23 -7.49 9.21
C GLN A 136 -1.67 -7.04 8.91
N GLY A 137 -1.95 -6.70 7.66
CA GLY A 137 -3.27 -6.16 7.30
C GLY A 137 -4.41 -7.17 7.49
N LYS A 138 -4.13 -8.48 7.41
CA LYS A 138 -5.11 -9.54 7.75
C LYS A 138 -5.55 -9.44 9.21
N ASP A 139 -4.61 -9.29 10.13
CA ASP A 139 -4.90 -9.18 11.58
C ASP A 139 -5.78 -7.96 11.87
N ILE A 140 -5.39 -6.80 11.31
CA ILE A 140 -6.14 -5.55 11.47
C ILE A 140 -7.55 -5.69 10.88
N LYS A 141 -7.66 -6.26 9.67
CA LYS A 141 -8.95 -6.49 9.01
C LYS A 141 -9.87 -7.36 9.86
N ASN A 142 -9.35 -8.42 10.46
CA ASN A 142 -10.13 -9.33 11.29
C ASN A 142 -10.60 -8.64 12.56
N TYR A 143 -9.70 -7.96 13.26
CA TYR A 143 -10.02 -7.29 14.51
C TYR A 143 -10.99 -6.11 14.35
N LEU A 144 -10.87 -5.35 13.26
CA LEU A 144 -11.77 -4.20 13.00
C LEU A 144 -13.25 -4.60 12.96
N GLN A 145 -13.59 -5.85 12.65
CA GLN A 145 -14.97 -6.33 12.63
C GLN A 145 -15.61 -6.32 14.02
N ILE A 146 -14.81 -6.49 15.08
CA ILE A 146 -15.28 -6.60 16.46
C ILE A 146 -14.79 -5.47 17.38
N ALA A 147 -13.77 -4.72 16.96
CA ALA A 147 -13.17 -3.64 17.73
C ALA A 147 -14.19 -2.61 18.27
N PRO A 148 -15.24 -2.19 17.52
CA PRO A 148 -16.27 -1.30 18.06
C PRO A 148 -16.94 -1.84 19.32
N PHE A 149 -17.28 -3.13 19.34
CA PHE A 149 -17.96 -3.78 20.47
C PHE A 149 -17.02 -3.91 21.66
N HIS A 150 -15.78 -4.34 21.42
CA HIS A 150 -14.77 -4.41 22.49
C HIS A 150 -14.54 -3.05 23.15
N PHE A 151 -14.42 -1.99 22.36
CA PHE A 151 -14.20 -0.64 22.89
C PHE A 151 -15.42 -0.09 23.63
N ALA A 152 -16.63 -0.43 23.19
CA ALA A 152 -17.85 -0.09 23.91
C ALA A 152 -17.95 -0.84 25.25
N ILE A 153 -17.70 -2.17 25.26
CA ILE A 153 -17.71 -3.00 26.47
C ILE A 153 -16.67 -2.53 27.49
N LEU A 154 -15.48 -2.14 27.02
CA LEU A 154 -14.40 -1.63 27.85
C LEU A 154 -14.68 -0.23 28.41
N GLY A 155 -15.74 0.45 27.96
CA GLY A 155 -16.12 1.78 28.40
C GLY A 155 -15.21 2.89 27.88
N LEU A 156 -14.63 2.73 26.68
CA LEU A 156 -13.83 3.80 26.07
C LEU A 156 -14.72 5.00 25.67
N PRO A 157 -14.14 6.22 25.57
CA PRO A 157 -14.89 7.40 25.15
C PRO A 157 -15.66 7.16 23.85
N VAL A 158 -16.92 7.63 23.81
CA VAL A 158 -17.86 7.40 22.71
C VAL A 158 -17.29 7.86 21.37
N GLU A 159 -16.50 8.91 21.35
CA GLU A 159 -15.84 9.46 20.17
C GLU A 159 -14.81 8.47 19.59
N ARG A 160 -14.06 7.76 20.44
CA ARG A 160 -13.13 6.71 19.99
C ARG A 160 -13.88 5.54 19.38
N VAL A 161 -14.97 5.12 20.03
CA VAL A 161 -15.85 4.05 19.53
C VAL A 161 -16.43 4.45 18.16
N LYS A 162 -16.96 5.67 18.02
CA LYS A 162 -17.50 6.20 16.75
C LYS A 162 -16.50 6.14 15.60
N ILE A 163 -15.24 6.53 15.82
CA ILE A 163 -14.19 6.48 14.80
C ILE A 163 -13.96 5.03 14.33
N VAL A 164 -13.85 4.10 15.27
CA VAL A 164 -13.56 2.69 14.98
C VAL A 164 -14.77 2.04 14.30
N SER A 165 -15.99 2.39 14.70
CA SER A 165 -17.23 1.97 14.03
C SER A 165 -17.29 2.45 12.58
N LYS A 166 -16.99 3.73 12.31
CA LYS A 166 -16.95 4.28 10.94
C LYS A 166 -15.92 3.57 10.06
N LEU A 167 -14.74 3.26 10.63
CA LEU A 167 -13.71 2.51 9.91
C LEU A 167 -14.13 1.05 9.64
N ALA A 168 -14.75 0.39 10.62
CA ALA A 168 -15.28 -0.97 10.46
C ALA A 168 -16.37 -1.01 9.37
N GLU A 169 -17.25 -0.01 9.33
CA GLU A 169 -18.28 0.15 8.30
C GLU A 169 -17.65 0.34 6.91
N LEU A 170 -16.66 1.22 6.77
CA LEU A 170 -15.91 1.36 5.51
C LEU A 170 -15.27 0.04 5.09
N SER A 171 -14.64 -0.68 6.01
CA SER A 171 -14.04 -1.99 5.73
C SER A 171 -15.07 -3.01 5.21
N LYS A 172 -16.29 -2.99 5.76
CA LYS A 172 -17.42 -3.81 5.28
C LYS A 172 -17.80 -3.42 3.85
N ILE A 173 -17.99 -2.12 3.60
CA ILE A 173 -18.37 -1.57 2.28
C ILE A 173 -17.38 -2.03 1.20
N PHE A 174 -16.08 -1.90 1.45
CA PHE A 174 -15.04 -2.38 0.51
C PHE A 174 -14.96 -3.90 0.39
N SER A 175 -15.38 -4.65 1.42
CA SER A 175 -15.35 -6.12 1.39
C SER A 175 -16.54 -6.73 0.65
N MET A 176 -17.66 -6.02 0.55
CA MET A 176 -18.89 -6.50 -0.10
C MET A 176 -18.80 -6.51 -1.63
N GLY A 177 -17.81 -5.83 -2.24
CA GLY A 177 -17.50 -5.96 -3.66
C GLY A 177 -18.65 -5.63 -4.61
N THR A 178 -19.62 -4.82 -4.18
CA THR A 178 -20.76 -4.42 -4.99
C THR A 178 -20.31 -3.65 -6.23
N SER A 179 -20.98 -3.86 -7.35
CA SER A 179 -20.85 -3.06 -8.57
C SER A 179 -20.95 -1.57 -8.21
N PHE A 180 -19.84 -0.85 -8.42
CA PHE A 180 -19.71 0.56 -8.06
C PHE A 180 -20.54 1.41 -9.03
N GLY A 181 -21.77 1.77 -8.66
CA GLY A 181 -22.49 2.87 -9.31
C GLY A 181 -21.96 4.22 -8.81
N GLU A 182 -22.27 5.32 -9.51
CA GLU A 182 -21.86 6.68 -9.11
C GLU A 182 -22.32 7.02 -7.68
N ASP A 183 -23.55 6.66 -7.32
CA ASP A 183 -24.12 6.84 -5.97
C ASP A 183 -23.28 6.17 -4.86
N TYR A 184 -22.59 5.08 -5.17
CA TYR A 184 -21.75 4.38 -4.20
C TYR A 184 -20.51 5.20 -3.83
N LEU A 185 -19.89 5.86 -4.81
CA LEU A 185 -18.68 6.66 -4.58
C LEU A 185 -19.00 7.87 -3.70
N GLU A 186 -20.11 8.54 -3.97
CA GLU A 186 -20.57 9.65 -3.14
C GLU A 186 -20.78 9.21 -1.68
N ILE A 187 -21.41 8.04 -1.46
CA ILE A 187 -21.59 7.47 -0.12
C ILE A 187 -20.24 7.22 0.57
N VAL A 188 -19.27 6.66 -0.15
CA VAL A 188 -17.92 6.38 0.38
C VAL A 188 -17.20 7.68 0.74
N GLU A 189 -17.23 8.69 -0.13
CA GLU A 189 -16.60 9.99 0.10
C GLU A 189 -17.21 10.70 1.31
N VAL A 190 -18.54 10.72 1.42
CA VAL A 190 -19.23 11.29 2.59
C VAL A 190 -18.82 10.57 3.88
N LYS A 191 -18.71 9.24 3.85
CA LYS A 191 -18.27 8.45 5.02
C LYS A 191 -16.81 8.72 5.37
N ILE A 192 -15.92 8.81 4.38
CA ILE A 192 -14.51 9.17 4.58
C ILE A 192 -14.40 10.57 5.18
N HIS A 193 -15.10 11.56 4.64
CA HIS A 193 -15.08 12.93 5.16
C HIS A 193 -15.53 12.99 6.62
N ARG A 194 -16.61 12.28 6.95
CA ARG A 194 -17.10 12.14 8.34
C ARG A 194 -16.11 11.42 9.25
N LEU A 195 -15.34 10.47 8.73
CA LEU A 195 -14.27 9.81 9.49
C LEU A 195 -13.10 10.76 9.73
N LEU A 196 -12.64 11.48 8.69
CA LEU A 196 -11.53 12.44 8.78
C LEU A 196 -11.85 13.60 9.74
N LYS A 197 -13.09 14.09 9.75
CA LYS A 197 -13.55 15.09 10.73
C LYS A 197 -13.46 14.58 12.16
N ASP A 198 -13.90 13.36 12.43
CA ASP A 198 -13.77 12.78 13.78
C ASP A 198 -12.30 12.56 14.16
N ILE A 199 -11.47 12.05 13.23
CA ILE A 199 -10.02 11.90 13.45
C ILE A 199 -9.37 13.25 13.77
N LYS A 200 -9.76 14.33 13.09
CA LYS A 200 -9.26 15.68 13.38
C LYS A 200 -9.53 16.10 14.82
N ASN A 201 -10.71 15.75 15.35
CA ASN A 201 -11.13 16.15 16.68
C ASN A 201 -10.53 15.25 17.78
N VAL A 202 -10.42 13.94 17.54
CA VAL A 202 -10.03 12.96 18.57
C VAL A 202 -8.55 12.57 18.47
N TYR A 203 -8.02 12.45 17.26
CA TYR A 203 -6.65 12.00 16.97
C TYR A 203 -5.92 12.93 15.98
N PRO A 204 -5.80 14.24 16.27
CA PRO A 204 -5.25 15.22 15.31
C PRO A 204 -3.84 14.87 14.81
N VAL A 205 -3.03 14.19 15.63
CA VAL A 205 -1.69 13.73 15.26
C VAL A 205 -1.68 12.78 14.06
N LEU A 206 -2.79 12.09 13.78
CA LEU A 206 -2.91 11.18 12.64
C LEU A 206 -3.09 11.91 11.30
N LEU A 207 -3.51 13.19 11.32
CA LEU A 207 -3.71 13.97 10.11
C LEU A 207 -2.42 14.28 9.35
N GLY A 208 -1.27 14.30 10.04
CA GLY A 208 0.04 14.48 9.43
C GLY A 208 0.57 13.23 8.71
N LYS A 209 -0.17 12.11 8.73
CA LYS A 209 0.24 10.87 8.05
C LYS A 209 -0.29 10.86 6.62
N VAL A 210 0.60 10.62 5.65
CA VAL A 210 0.25 10.50 4.22
C VAL A 210 -0.93 9.56 3.99
N LYS A 211 -0.93 8.39 4.64
CA LYS A 211 -2.00 7.39 4.50
C LYS A 211 -3.36 7.89 5.01
N THR A 212 -3.40 8.79 5.99
CA THR A 212 -4.66 9.42 6.43
C THR A 212 -5.18 10.34 5.34
N HIS A 213 -4.31 11.18 4.77
CA HIS A 213 -4.67 12.08 3.69
C HIS A 213 -5.02 11.37 2.38
N LEU A 214 -4.38 10.24 2.06
CA LEU A 214 -4.74 9.43 0.88
C LEU A 214 -6.21 8.98 0.88
N SER A 215 -6.91 9.05 2.01
CA SER A 215 -8.36 8.84 2.05
C SER A 215 -9.14 9.84 1.19
N THR A 216 -8.64 11.07 1.00
CA THR A 216 -9.27 12.07 0.14
C THR A 216 -9.09 11.77 -1.35
N HIS A 217 -8.31 10.73 -1.70
CA HIS A 217 -7.96 10.35 -3.08
C HIS A 217 -8.64 9.05 -3.51
N ILE A 218 -9.64 8.60 -2.75
CA ILE A 218 -10.22 7.27 -2.94
C ILE A 218 -11.31 7.27 -3.98
N GLY A 219 -12.11 8.33 -4.08
CA GLY A 219 -13.06 8.49 -5.17
C GLY A 219 -12.35 8.38 -6.52
N THR A 220 -11.31 9.19 -6.71
CA THR A 220 -10.47 9.17 -7.93
C THR A 220 -9.79 7.82 -8.12
N GLY A 221 -9.15 7.27 -7.08
CA GLY A 221 -8.44 5.98 -7.17
C GLY A 221 -9.34 4.77 -7.44
N ILE A 222 -10.59 4.77 -6.98
CA ILE A 222 -11.56 3.71 -7.33
C ILE A 222 -12.00 3.86 -8.79
N ILE A 223 -12.36 5.07 -9.24
CA ILE A 223 -12.80 5.35 -10.62
C ILE A 223 -11.75 4.90 -11.63
N GLU A 224 -10.49 5.31 -11.42
CA GLU A 224 -9.35 4.97 -12.28
C GLU A 224 -9.09 3.46 -12.36
N CYS A 225 -9.40 2.73 -11.28
CA CYS A 225 -9.20 1.28 -11.17
C CYS A 225 -10.47 0.46 -11.41
N SER A 226 -11.62 1.05 -11.80
CA SER A 226 -12.90 0.30 -11.90
C SER A 226 -12.94 -0.79 -12.97
N GLY A 227 -11.86 -0.98 -13.75
CA GLY A 227 -11.65 -2.21 -14.52
C GLY A 227 -11.15 -3.38 -13.68
N VAL A 228 -10.44 -3.13 -12.58
CA VAL A 228 -9.89 -4.11 -11.62
C VAL A 228 -9.69 -3.43 -10.26
N VAL A 229 -10.55 -3.71 -9.27
CA VAL A 229 -10.25 -3.35 -7.87
C VAL A 229 -8.94 -4.03 -7.48
N TYR A 230 -7.86 -3.27 -7.40
CA TYR A 230 -6.54 -3.78 -7.03
C TYR A 230 -6.56 -4.24 -5.57
N ARG A 231 -6.89 -5.52 -5.36
CA ARG A 231 -6.55 -6.23 -4.14
C ARG A 231 -5.04 -6.44 -4.18
N GLY A 232 -4.26 -5.63 -3.47
CA GLY A 232 -2.79 -5.72 -3.39
C GLY A 232 -2.20 -7.08 -2.98
N LYS A 233 -3.01 -8.12 -2.81
CA LYS A 233 -2.58 -9.51 -2.65
C LYS A 233 -1.77 -10.03 -3.82
N SER A 234 -2.05 -9.63 -5.06
CA SER A 234 -1.37 -10.23 -6.23
C SER A 234 0.14 -9.94 -6.26
N ALA A 235 0.58 -8.78 -5.78
CA ALA A 235 1.99 -8.42 -5.69
C ALA A 235 2.69 -9.02 -4.45
N GLU A 236 2.00 -9.11 -3.31
CA GLU A 236 2.54 -9.75 -2.10
C GLU A 236 2.61 -11.28 -2.22
N VAL A 237 1.70 -11.92 -2.97
CA VAL A 237 1.77 -13.35 -3.29
C VAL A 237 2.96 -13.63 -4.21
N LEU A 238 3.24 -12.77 -5.19
CA LEU A 238 4.45 -12.87 -6.00
C LEU A 238 5.74 -12.67 -5.19
N GLY A 239 5.73 -11.79 -4.18
CA GLY A 239 6.83 -11.68 -3.21
C GLY A 239 6.96 -12.89 -2.27
N GLY A 240 5.85 -13.52 -1.90
CA GLY A 240 5.81 -14.73 -1.06
C GLY A 240 6.11 -16.03 -1.80
N VAL A 241 5.92 -16.09 -3.12
CA VAL A 241 6.34 -17.23 -3.97
C VAL A 241 7.86 -17.25 -4.14
N ILE A 242 8.55 -16.11 -3.97
CA ILE A 242 10.01 -16.04 -3.94
C ILE A 242 10.58 -16.56 -2.60
N ASP A 243 9.79 -16.56 -1.51
CA ASP A 243 10.22 -17.01 -0.18
C ASP A 243 9.79 -18.45 0.18
N VAL A 244 9.25 -19.23 -0.76
CA VAL A 244 8.87 -20.64 -0.53
C VAL A 244 9.60 -21.55 -1.53
N GLU A 245 10.91 -21.72 -1.29
CA GLU A 245 11.68 -22.98 -1.52
C GLU A 245 13.21 -22.81 -1.29
N GLU A 246 13.71 -21.72 -0.70
CA GLU A 246 15.10 -21.68 -0.20
C GLU A 246 15.21 -22.20 1.24
N ASP A 247 14.86 -23.47 1.43
CA ASP A 247 15.43 -24.26 2.54
C ASP A 247 16.87 -24.66 2.13
N ILE A 248 17.73 -23.64 1.95
CA ILE A 248 19.14 -23.84 1.61
C ILE A 248 19.86 -24.30 2.87
N ASN A 249 20.04 -25.62 2.92
CA ASN A 249 20.92 -26.35 3.80
C ASN A 249 22.26 -25.62 4.00
N GLU A 250 22.38 -24.90 5.13
CA GLU A 250 23.49 -24.02 5.53
C GLU A 250 24.88 -24.71 5.47
N ASN A 251 24.90 -26.04 5.43
CA ASN A 251 26.10 -26.86 5.26
C ASN A 251 26.64 -26.92 3.82
N GLN A 252 25.86 -26.57 2.80
CA GLN A 252 26.32 -26.56 1.40
C GLN A 252 27.02 -25.24 1.02
N LEU A 253 26.57 -24.11 1.54
CA LEU A 253 27.20 -22.79 1.33
C LEU A 253 28.62 -22.74 1.89
N ARG A 254 28.87 -23.36 3.06
CA ARG A 254 30.22 -23.46 3.65
C ARG A 254 31.20 -24.33 2.86
N LYS A 255 30.71 -25.21 1.97
CA LYS A 255 31.55 -25.99 1.04
C LYS A 255 31.86 -25.24 -0.26
N ALA A 256 30.97 -24.33 -0.70
CA ALA A 256 31.16 -23.54 -1.91
C ALA A 256 32.18 -22.40 -1.73
N GLU A 257 32.29 -21.80 -0.53
CA GLU A 257 33.24 -20.71 -0.25
C GLU A 257 34.73 -21.15 -0.30
N ARG A 258 35.03 -22.45 -0.33
CA ARG A 258 36.40 -22.96 -0.41
C ARG A 258 36.95 -23.12 -1.83
N ASN A 259 36.12 -23.06 -2.87
CA ASN A 259 36.58 -23.19 -4.26
C ASN A 259 36.39 -21.88 -5.01
N LYS A 260 37.49 -21.12 -5.15
CA LYS A 260 37.58 -19.91 -5.98
C LYS A 260 37.27 -20.24 -7.45
N SER A 261 36.04 -19.99 -7.87
CA SER A 261 35.69 -19.61 -9.24
C SER A 261 34.28 -19.00 -9.25
N PHE A 262 34.20 -17.68 -9.39
CA PHE A 262 32.93 -17.00 -9.61
C PHE A 262 32.43 -17.35 -11.02
N LYS A 263 31.30 -18.06 -11.11
CA LYS A 263 30.49 -18.12 -12.33
C LYS A 263 29.22 -17.29 -12.11
N PRO A 264 28.79 -16.46 -13.08
CA PRO A 264 27.56 -15.69 -12.94
C PRO A 264 26.36 -16.64 -12.99
N ILE A 265 25.40 -16.41 -12.10
CA ILE A 265 24.10 -17.08 -12.06
C ILE A 265 23.38 -16.76 -13.39
N ARG A 266 23.37 -17.72 -14.31
CA ARG A 266 22.51 -17.72 -15.50
C ARG A 266 21.44 -18.79 -15.28
N THR A 267 20.19 -18.35 -15.35
CA THR A 267 18.98 -19.07 -15.77
C THR A 267 18.57 -20.32 -14.97
N ALA A 268 17.55 -20.15 -14.14
CA ALA A 268 16.55 -21.17 -13.83
C ALA A 268 15.18 -20.49 -13.70
N PHE A 269 14.63 -20.03 -14.83
CA PHE A 269 13.22 -19.69 -14.97
C PHE A 269 12.71 -20.55 -16.13
N ASN A 270 11.97 -21.62 -15.84
CA ASN A 270 11.25 -22.36 -16.86
C ASN A 270 9.96 -21.60 -17.14
N ASP A 271 9.84 -21.04 -18.34
CA ASP A 271 8.67 -20.30 -18.81
C ASP A 271 7.36 -21.15 -18.81
N ASP A 272 7.47 -22.48 -18.68
CA ASP A 272 6.35 -23.42 -18.73
C ASP A 272 5.57 -23.53 -17.40
N ASP A 273 6.22 -23.34 -16.25
CA ASP A 273 5.59 -23.47 -14.92
C ASP A 273 4.71 -22.24 -14.60
N GLU A 274 5.12 -21.06 -15.06
CA GLU A 274 4.35 -19.82 -14.92
C GLU A 274 3.08 -19.85 -15.81
N LEU A 275 3.17 -20.46 -16.99
CA LEU A 275 2.06 -20.62 -17.92
C LEU A 275 1.00 -21.61 -17.41
N GLN A 276 1.40 -22.71 -16.76
CA GLN A 276 0.47 -23.65 -16.14
C GLN A 276 -0.26 -23.05 -14.93
N ALA A 277 0.44 -22.30 -14.06
CA ALA A 277 -0.18 -21.65 -12.90
C ALA A 277 -1.21 -20.56 -13.29
N ILE A 278 -0.97 -19.88 -14.41
CA ILE A 278 -1.90 -18.88 -14.97
C ILE A 278 -3.10 -19.54 -15.67
N GLN A 279 -2.90 -20.68 -16.35
CA GLN A 279 -3.99 -21.41 -17.02
C GLN A 279 -4.93 -22.12 -16.05
N SER A 280 -4.43 -22.63 -14.92
CA SER A 280 -5.26 -23.33 -13.92
C SER A 280 -6.09 -22.41 -13.03
N SER A 281 -5.92 -21.07 -13.13
CA SER A 281 -6.52 -20.09 -12.21
C SER A 281 -7.60 -19.18 -12.85
N LEU A 282 -7.98 -19.41 -14.11
CA LEU A 282 -9.01 -18.64 -14.81
C LEU A 282 -10.25 -19.51 -15.10
N PRO A 283 -11.47 -19.14 -14.65
CA PRO A 283 -12.69 -19.79 -15.11
C PRO A 283 -13.04 -19.33 -16.52
N ASP A 284 -13.54 -20.25 -17.34
CA ASP A 284 -13.97 -20.04 -18.73
C ASP A 284 -14.93 -18.84 -18.85
N LEU A 285 -14.43 -17.73 -19.41
CA LEU A 285 -15.24 -16.60 -19.86
C LEU A 285 -14.97 -16.36 -21.35
N PRO A 286 -16.00 -16.24 -22.20
CA PRO A 286 -15.82 -16.06 -23.62
C PRO A 286 -15.44 -14.60 -23.94
N ASN A 287 -14.37 -14.45 -24.72
CA ASN A 287 -14.02 -13.31 -25.56
C ASN A 287 -13.88 -11.92 -24.89
N LEU A 288 -12.67 -11.63 -24.39
CA LEU A 288 -12.11 -10.28 -24.30
C LEU A 288 -10.63 -10.30 -24.73
N HIS A 289 -10.41 -10.67 -25.99
CA HIS A 289 -9.15 -10.36 -26.68
C HIS A 289 -9.06 -8.85 -26.88
N ASN A 290 -8.25 -8.13 -26.07
CA ASN A 290 -7.17 -7.24 -26.56
C ASN A 290 -6.56 -6.19 -25.60
N CYS A 291 -7.00 -5.96 -24.35
CA CYS A 291 -6.46 -4.80 -23.61
C CYS A 291 -5.30 -5.02 -22.59
N HIS A 292 -4.94 -6.24 -22.19
CA HIS A 292 -3.95 -6.41 -21.09
C HIS A 292 -2.64 -7.12 -21.45
N ARG A 293 -2.40 -7.45 -22.73
CA ARG A 293 -1.23 -8.24 -23.15
C ARG A 293 0.05 -7.42 -23.40
N ILE A 294 0.01 -6.08 -23.35
CA ILE A 294 1.10 -5.22 -23.82
C ILE A 294 1.99 -4.64 -22.70
N LEU A 295 1.47 -4.45 -21.48
CA LEU A 295 2.22 -3.75 -20.42
C LEU A 295 3.23 -4.62 -19.67
N TYR A 296 2.98 -5.92 -19.49
CA TYR A 296 3.93 -6.80 -18.79
C TYR A 296 5.01 -7.41 -19.71
N LYS A 297 4.68 -7.74 -20.97
CA LYS A 297 5.64 -8.31 -21.92
C LYS A 297 6.70 -7.31 -22.40
N SER A 298 6.39 -6.01 -22.43
CA SER A 298 7.32 -4.99 -22.97
C SER A 298 8.41 -4.57 -21.99
N VAL A 299 8.18 -4.70 -20.68
CA VAL A 299 9.17 -4.39 -19.63
C VAL A 299 10.21 -5.50 -19.51
N VAL A 300 9.79 -6.77 -19.52
CA VAL A 300 10.71 -7.93 -19.36
C VAL A 300 11.55 -8.20 -20.62
N THR A 301 11.02 -7.90 -21.82
CA THR A 301 11.76 -8.17 -23.09
C THR A 301 12.71 -7.04 -23.52
N ARG A 302 12.58 -5.82 -22.98
CA ARG A 302 13.50 -4.71 -23.30
C ARG A 302 14.79 -4.73 -22.47
N GLU A 303 14.77 -5.26 -21.24
CA GLU A 303 15.96 -5.35 -20.39
C GLU A 303 16.94 -6.46 -20.81
N THR A 304 16.45 -7.52 -21.46
CA THR A 304 17.29 -8.63 -21.94
C THR A 304 18.00 -8.36 -23.27
N ARG A 305 17.63 -7.33 -24.04
CA ARG A 305 18.28 -7.00 -25.34
C ARG A 305 19.26 -5.83 -25.31
N ARG A 306 19.39 -5.08 -24.20
CA ARG A 306 20.30 -3.92 -24.12
C ARG A 306 21.69 -4.21 -23.50
N TRP A 307 21.94 -5.43 -23.05
CA TRP A 307 23.24 -5.86 -22.48
C TRP A 307 24.10 -6.74 -23.40
N GLN A 308 23.79 -6.79 -24.70
CA GLN A 308 24.65 -7.40 -25.71
C GLN A 308 24.91 -6.41 -26.84
N MET A 309 25.84 -5.46 -26.66
CA MET A 309 26.67 -4.96 -27.75
C MET A 309 27.79 -4.04 -27.25
N GLN A 310 28.98 -4.29 -27.78
CA GLN A 310 30.22 -3.47 -27.78
C GLN A 310 31.13 -3.50 -26.55
N ILE A 311 31.98 -4.52 -26.52
CA ILE A 311 33.36 -4.45 -26.00
C ILE A 311 34.26 -4.12 -27.21
N PRO A 312 35.03 -3.02 -27.24
CA PRO A 312 36.15 -2.89 -28.15
C PRO A 312 37.38 -3.57 -27.54
N CYS A 313 37.87 -4.61 -28.22
CA CYS A 313 39.23 -5.11 -28.03
C CYS A 313 40.24 -4.02 -28.44
N VAL A 314 41.14 -3.66 -27.55
CA VAL A 314 42.45 -3.10 -27.88
C VAL A 314 43.48 -3.96 -27.16
N ILE A 315 44.23 -4.74 -27.94
CA ILE A 315 45.48 -5.40 -27.52
C ILE A 315 46.58 -4.69 -28.31
N HIS A 316 47.67 -4.37 -27.57
CA HIS A 316 48.99 -3.88 -27.98
C HIS A 316 49.26 -3.58 -29.45
#